data_AF-A0A4P7L6F4-F1
#
_entry.id   AF-A0A4P7L6F4-F1
#
_cell.length_a   1.000
_cell.length_b   1.000
_cell.length_c   1.000
_cell.angle_alpha   90.00
_cell.angle_beta   90.00
_cell.angle_gamma   90.00
#
_symmetry.space_group_name_H-M   'P 1'
#
loop_
_entity.id
_entity.type
_entity.pdbx_description
1 polymer ?
#
loop_
_entity_poly.entity_id
_entity_poly.type
_entity_poly.pdbx_seq_one_letter_code
_entity_poly.pdbx_strand_id
1 'polypeptide(L)'
;MKKTPINLTLLLFLLLTGCKTDLYTGLAQKEANEMYALLRNEGIAIHKEADKDNTIKLLVDESDIAQATEILKQHGYPREVFSSLKDVFPKESLISSPVEEQARLNFVKEQALAKTIFTNRWCP
;
A
#
# COMPACT_ATOMS: atom_id res chain seq x y z
N MET A 1 17.41 -11.56 55.69
CA MET A 1 16.36 -10.79 54.97
C MET A 1 16.89 -10.46 53.57
N LYS A 2 16.58 -11.27 52.56
CA LYS A 2 16.87 -10.97 51.15
C LYS A 2 15.67 -11.44 50.32
N LYS A 3 14.62 -10.64 50.30
CA LYS A 3 13.55 -10.79 49.31
C LYS A 3 13.78 -9.72 48.25
N THR A 4 13.47 -10.08 47.01
CA THR A 4 13.30 -9.23 45.80
C THR A 4 14.57 -8.81 45.04
N PRO A 5 14.84 -9.50 43.92
CA PRO A 5 14.98 -8.81 42.63
C PRO A 5 13.87 -9.13 41.62
N ILE A 6 13.05 -10.17 41.87
CA ILE A 6 12.03 -10.66 40.93
C ILE A 6 10.93 -9.62 40.63
N ASN A 7 10.55 -8.79 41.62
CA ASN A 7 9.52 -7.75 41.42
C ASN A 7 9.98 -6.61 40.51
N LEU A 8 11.28 -6.32 40.44
CA LEU A 8 11.80 -5.22 39.61
C LEU A 8 11.83 -5.62 38.14
N THR A 9 12.16 -6.88 37.85
CA THR A 9 12.17 -7.43 36.48
C THR A 9 10.75 -7.54 35.92
N LEU A 10 9.76 -7.92 36.74
CA LEU A 10 8.37 -8.02 36.30
C LEU A 10 7.76 -6.65 35.98
N LEU A 11 8.12 -5.61 36.74
CA LEU A 11 7.64 -4.25 36.51
C LEU A 11 8.19 -3.67 35.18
N LEU A 12 9.43 -3.99 34.82
CA LEU A 12 10.05 -3.52 33.57
C LEU A 12 9.40 -4.13 32.31
N PHE A 13 8.91 -5.38 32.39
CA PHE A 13 8.19 -6.03 31.29
C PHE A 13 6.81 -5.41 31.01
N LEU A 14 6.15 -4.84 32.02
CA LEU A 14 4.84 -4.20 31.84
C LEU A 14 4.92 -2.87 31.07
N LEU A 15 6.07 -2.19 31.05
CA LEU A 15 6.24 -0.94 30.30
C LEU A 15 6.41 -1.18 28.78
N LEU A 16 6.54 -2.43 28.32
CA LEU A 16 6.76 -2.74 26.91
C LEU A 16 5.46 -3.05 26.13
N THR A 17 4.28 -2.89 26.73
CA THR A 17 3.03 -3.08 25.99
C THR A 17 2.74 -1.83 25.16
N GLY A 18 3.18 -1.83 23.90
CA GLY A 18 2.74 -0.86 22.89
C GLY A 18 1.23 -0.98 22.69
N CYS A 19 0.51 0.13 22.83
CA CYS A 19 -0.90 0.18 22.44
C CYS A 19 -0.94 0.24 20.92
N LYS A 20 -1.56 -0.76 20.29
CA LYS A 20 -1.79 -0.75 18.85
C LYS A 20 -2.95 0.19 18.55
N THR A 21 -2.73 1.05 17.56
CA THR A 21 -3.64 2.10 17.14
C THR A 21 -3.92 1.98 15.65
N ASP A 22 -5.12 2.39 15.24
CA ASP A 22 -5.53 2.36 13.83
C ASP A 22 -4.78 3.44 13.03
N LEU A 23 -3.99 3.03 12.03
CA LEU A 23 -3.29 3.94 11.12
C LEU A 23 -4.19 4.36 9.95
N TYR A 24 -4.78 3.37 9.27
CA TYR A 24 -5.71 3.56 8.17
C TYR A 24 -6.82 2.51 8.21
N THR A 25 -8.02 2.92 7.81
CA THR A 25 -9.22 2.08 7.77
C THR A 25 -9.88 2.19 6.38
N GLY A 26 -10.71 1.22 6.01
CA GLY A 26 -11.42 1.28 4.73
C GLY A 26 -10.53 1.06 3.50
N LEU A 27 -9.33 0.48 3.65
CA LEU A 27 -8.41 0.30 2.52
C LEU A 27 -8.83 -0.88 1.64
N ALA A 28 -8.66 -0.75 0.33
CA ALA A 28 -8.79 -1.89 -0.58
C ALA A 28 -7.67 -2.91 -0.31
N GLN A 29 -7.98 -4.20 -0.44
CA GLN A 29 -7.04 -5.31 -0.20
C GLN A 29 -5.66 -5.10 -0.85
N LYS A 30 -5.65 -4.61 -2.09
CA LYS A 30 -4.42 -4.36 -2.86
C LYS A 30 -3.59 -3.25 -2.23
N GLU A 31 -4.19 -2.09 -2.00
CA GLU A 31 -3.52 -0.92 -1.41
C GLU A 31 -3.00 -1.22 -0.01
N ALA A 32 -3.83 -1.89 0.82
CA ALA A 32 -3.43 -2.29 2.17
C ALA A 32 -2.22 -3.24 2.15
N ASN A 33 -2.15 -4.18 1.22
CA ASN A 33 -1.01 -5.08 1.09
C ASN A 33 0.27 -4.34 0.66
N GLU A 34 0.16 -3.35 -0.22
CA GLU A 34 1.31 -2.56 -0.66
C GLU A 34 1.84 -1.68 0.48
N MET A 35 0.96 -0.97 1.19
CA MET A 35 1.30 -0.17 2.38
C MET A 35 1.92 -1.05 3.48
N TYR A 36 1.34 -2.23 3.71
CA TYR A 36 1.86 -3.22 4.66
C TYR A 36 3.27 -3.68 4.29
N ALA A 37 3.51 -4.02 3.02
CA ALA A 37 4.81 -4.47 2.56
C ALA A 37 5.88 -3.37 2.70
N LEU A 38 5.53 -2.12 2.38
CA LEU A 38 6.40 -0.97 2.52
C LEU A 38 6.81 -0.75 3.98
N LEU A 39 5.83 -0.61 4.88
CA LEU A 39 6.09 -0.33 6.29
C LEU A 39 6.87 -1.46 6.97
N ARG A 40 6.57 -2.72 6.61
CA ARG A 40 7.31 -3.87 7.14
C ARG A 40 8.75 -3.92 6.62
N ASN A 41 9.00 -3.44 5.39
CA ASN A 41 10.36 -3.36 4.83
C ASN A 41 11.21 -2.27 5.51
N GLU A 42 10.57 -1.17 5.93
CA GLU A 42 11.20 -0.10 6.71
C GLU A 42 11.37 -0.44 8.21
N GLY A 43 10.97 -1.65 8.62
CA GLY A 43 11.15 -2.15 9.99
C GLY A 43 10.07 -1.70 10.97
N ILE A 44 8.96 -1.12 10.51
CA ILE A 44 7.84 -0.71 11.35
C ILE A 44 6.95 -1.90 11.69
N ALA A 45 6.60 -2.03 12.97
CA ALA A 45 5.68 -3.06 13.44
C ALA A 45 4.24 -2.70 13.01
N ILE A 46 3.76 -3.38 11.96
CA ILE A 46 2.41 -3.18 11.41
C ILE A 46 1.57 -4.46 11.48
N HIS A 47 0.31 -4.31 11.84
CA HIS A 47 -0.70 -5.36 11.87
C HIS A 47 -1.80 -5.07 10.84
N LYS A 48 -2.31 -6.12 10.21
CA LYS A 48 -3.34 -6.04 9.18
C LYS A 48 -4.57 -6.81 9.65
N GLU A 49 -5.69 -6.12 9.75
CA GLU A 49 -6.97 -6.71 10.17
C GLU A 49 -8.04 -6.49 9.10
N ALA A 50 -8.93 -7.46 8.95
CA ALA A 50 -10.10 -7.29 8.09
C ALA A 50 -11.14 -6.42 8.80
N ASP A 51 -11.69 -5.45 8.09
CA ASP A 51 -12.77 -4.60 8.56
C ASP A 51 -14.10 -5.01 7.92
N LYS A 52 -15.14 -4.22 8.20
CA LYS A 52 -16.44 -4.30 7.54
C LYS A 52 -16.30 -4.03 6.03
N ASP A 53 -17.23 -4.58 5.25
CA ASP A 53 -17.37 -4.30 3.82
C ASP A 53 -16.18 -4.73 2.95
N ASN A 54 -15.47 -5.80 3.33
CA ASN A 54 -14.31 -6.34 2.58
C ASN A 54 -13.17 -5.33 2.44
N THR A 55 -13.10 -4.38 3.37
CA THR A 55 -12.02 -3.42 3.51
C THR A 55 -11.02 -3.89 4.56
N ILE A 56 -9.82 -3.33 4.53
CA ILE A 56 -8.73 -3.68 5.43
C ILE A 56 -8.35 -2.49 6.29
N LYS A 57 -8.01 -2.80 7.54
CA LYS A 57 -7.41 -1.89 8.51
C LYS A 57 -5.95 -2.21 8.73
N LEU A 58 -5.15 -1.17 8.85
CA LEU A 58 -3.75 -1.25 9.23
C LEU A 58 -3.59 -0.63 10.61
N LEU A 59 -3.00 -1.38 11.54
CA LEU A 59 -2.73 -0.94 12.90
C LEU A 59 -1.21 -0.89 13.13
N VAL A 60 -0.76 0.12 13.85
CA VAL A 60 0.66 0.31 14.23
C VAL A 60 0.76 0.69 15.70
N ASP A 61 1.94 0.54 16.28
CA ASP A 61 2.19 1.04 17.64
C ASP A 61 2.13 2.57 17.67
N GLU A 62 1.61 3.14 18.76
CA GLU A 62 1.43 4.59 18.91
C GLU A 62 2.73 5.40 18.69
N SER A 63 3.88 4.82 19.07
CA SER A 63 5.20 5.41 18.85
C SER A 63 5.58 5.54 17.37
N ASP A 64 5.03 4.67 16.52
CA ASP A 64 5.46 4.49 15.14
C ASP A 64 4.50 5.17 14.15
N ILE A 65 3.36 5.69 14.61
CA ILE A 65 2.37 6.38 13.76
C ILE A 65 3.05 7.48 12.94
N ALA A 66 3.79 8.38 13.60
CA ALA A 66 4.42 9.52 12.94
C ALA A 66 5.40 9.08 11.85
N GLN A 67 6.21 8.06 12.15
CA GLN A 67 7.19 7.51 11.20
C GLN A 67 6.48 6.80 10.04
N ALA A 68 5.45 5.99 10.34
CA ALA A 68 4.68 5.26 9.35
C ALA A 68 3.96 6.20 8.38
N THR A 69 3.32 7.25 8.89
CA THR A 69 2.65 8.26 8.06
C THR A 69 3.64 9.00 7.16
N GLU A 70 4.82 9.37 7.67
CA GLU A 70 5.85 10.05 6.87
C GLU A 70 6.37 9.16 5.73
N ILE A 71 6.70 7.89 6.03
CA ILE A 71 7.18 6.93 5.03
C ILE A 71 6.12 6.68 3.95
N LEU A 72 4.86 6.52 4.35
CA LEU A 72 3.74 6.35 3.43
C LEU A 72 3.59 7.58 2.53
N LYS A 73 3.65 8.78 3.11
CA LYS A 73 3.56 10.04 2.37
C LYS A 73 4.71 10.21 1.37
N GLN A 74 5.94 9.85 1.76
CA GLN A 74 7.11 9.85 0.87
C GLN A 74 6.96 8.90 -0.33
N HIS A 75 6.20 7.81 -0.16
CA HIS A 75 5.87 6.87 -1.23
C HIS A 75 4.54 7.19 -1.94
N GLY A 76 3.91 8.33 -1.64
CA GLY A 76 2.69 8.80 -2.32
C GLY A 76 1.40 8.13 -1.84
N TYR A 77 1.38 7.60 -0.62
CA TYR A 77 0.17 7.07 0.03
C TYR A 77 -0.51 8.11 0.95
N PRO A 78 -1.84 8.01 1.14
CA PRO A 78 -2.76 7.14 0.40
C PRO A 78 -2.83 7.60 -1.06
N ARG A 79 -2.82 6.67 -2.01
CA ARG A 79 -2.73 7.08 -3.41
C ARG A 79 -4.01 7.82 -3.73
N GLU A 80 -3.89 9.07 -4.18
CA GLU A 80 -5.01 9.68 -4.88
C GLU A 80 -5.36 8.72 -6.02
N VAL A 81 -6.55 8.13 -5.94
CA VAL A 81 -7.12 7.39 -7.06
C VAL A 81 -7.30 8.47 -8.10
N PHE A 82 -6.29 8.69 -8.93
CA PHE A 82 -6.38 9.51 -10.12
C PHE A 82 -7.53 8.88 -10.88
N SER A 83 -8.70 9.48 -10.73
CA SER A 83 -9.81 9.23 -11.60
C SER A 83 -9.23 9.34 -12.99
N SER A 84 -9.37 8.24 -13.73
CA SER A 84 -8.88 8.17 -15.10
C SER A 84 -9.29 9.45 -15.82
N LEU A 85 -8.55 9.89 -16.83
CA LEU A 85 -8.79 11.04 -17.74
C LEU A 85 -10.28 11.33 -18.10
N LYS A 86 -11.19 10.39 -17.87
CA LYS A 86 -12.65 10.50 -17.88
C LYS A 86 -13.28 11.51 -16.89
N ASP A 87 -12.67 11.83 -15.74
CA ASP A 87 -13.25 12.83 -14.81
C ASP A 87 -12.76 14.26 -15.07
N VAL A 88 -11.62 14.41 -15.75
CA VAL A 88 -11.08 15.73 -16.16
C VAL A 88 -11.56 16.14 -17.56
N PHE A 89 -11.99 15.17 -18.38
CA PHE A 89 -12.62 15.40 -19.68
C PHE A 89 -14.05 14.85 -19.69
N PRO A 90 -15.06 15.61 -19.20
CA PRO A 90 -16.45 15.31 -19.54
C PRO A 90 -16.55 15.27 -21.07
N LYS A 91 -17.11 14.18 -21.61
CA LYS A 91 -17.29 13.93 -23.05
C LYS A 91 -18.29 14.90 -23.69
N GLU A 92 -18.00 16.19 -23.67
CA GLU A 92 -18.76 17.21 -24.39
C GLU A 92 -17.81 18.20 -25.08
N SER A 93 -16.96 17.69 -25.98
CA SER A 93 -16.40 18.36 -27.16
C SER A 93 -15.28 17.48 -27.71
N LEU A 94 -15.52 16.68 -28.77
CA LEU A 94 -15.02 17.00 -30.12
C LEU A 94 -13.55 17.46 -30.03
N ILE A 95 -12.52 16.63 -30.29
CA ILE A 95 -12.14 16.10 -31.61
C ILE A 95 -11.27 14.84 -31.39
N SER A 96 -11.59 13.72 -32.02
CA SER A 96 -10.67 12.61 -32.22
C SER A 96 -9.48 13.11 -33.04
N SER A 97 -8.37 13.45 -32.37
CA SER A 97 -7.17 13.91 -33.05
C SER A 97 -6.46 12.71 -33.69
N PRO A 98 -6.13 12.76 -34.99
CA PRO A 98 -5.49 11.66 -35.73
C PRO A 98 -4.14 11.20 -35.15
N VAL A 99 -3.59 11.94 -34.19
CA VAL A 99 -2.37 11.60 -33.44
C VAL A 99 -2.59 10.45 -32.44
N GLU A 100 -3.77 10.37 -31.81
CA GLU A 100 -4.06 9.32 -30.81
C GLU A 100 -4.19 7.94 -31.47
N GLU A 101 -4.75 7.91 -32.68
CA GLU A 101 -4.92 6.69 -33.46
C GLU A 101 -3.56 6.12 -33.91
N GLN A 102 -2.60 6.98 -34.29
CA GLN A 102 -1.23 6.58 -34.63
C GLN A 102 -0.44 6.08 -33.41
N ALA A 103 -0.57 6.72 -32.25
CA ALA A 103 0.07 6.27 -31.01
C ALA A 103 -0.43 4.87 -30.60
N ARG A 104 -1.74 4.64 -30.72
CA ARG A 104 -2.35 3.34 -30.41
C ARG A 104 -1.91 2.24 -31.37
N LEU A 105 -1.78 2.56 -32.66
CA LEU A 105 -1.28 1.62 -33.68
C LEU A 105 0.18 1.21 -33.42
N ASN A 106 1.05 2.14 -33.00
CA ASN A 106 2.44 1.81 -32.69
C ASN A 106 2.56 0.93 -31.43
N PHE A 107 1.83 1.25 -30.38
CA PHE A 107 1.80 0.46 -29.15
C PHE A 107 1.35 -1.00 -29.39
N VAL A 108 0.31 -1.22 -30.20
CA VAL A 108 -0.19 -2.57 -30.52
C VAL A 108 0.87 -3.41 -31.25
N LYS A 109 1.65 -2.79 -32.14
CA LYS A 109 2.76 -3.48 -32.84
C LYS A 109 3.85 -3.91 -31.86
N GLU A 110 4.26 -3.03 -30.95
CA GLU A 110 5.28 -3.32 -29.95
C GLU A 110 4.82 -4.43 -28.99
N GLN A 111 3.55 -4.40 -28.58
CA GLN A 111 3.01 -5.37 -27.64
C GLN A 111 2.82 -6.77 -28.28
N ALA A 112 2.57 -6.84 -29.59
CA ALA A 112 2.54 -8.11 -30.32
C ALA A 112 3.92 -8.80 -30.35
N LEU A 113 5.02 -8.04 -30.43
CA LEU A 113 6.39 -8.58 -30.37
C LEU A 113 6.77 -9.01 -28.95
N ALA A 114 6.38 -8.26 -27.92
CA ALA A 114 6.64 -8.65 -26.53
C ALA A 114 5.94 -9.99 -26.18
N LYS A 115 4.75 -10.22 -26.74
CA LYS A 115 3.94 -11.41 -26.46
C LYS A 115 4.57 -12.70 -27.00
N THR A 116 5.34 -12.65 -28.08
CA THR A 116 6.02 -13.84 -28.65
C THR A 116 7.30 -14.23 -27.91
N ILE A 117 7.96 -13.29 -27.23
CA ILE A 117 9.17 -13.58 -26.43
C ILE A 117 8.81 -14.18 -25.06
N PHE A 118 7.63 -13.87 -24.54
CA PHE A 118 7.13 -14.39 -23.25
C PHE A 118 6.39 -15.74 -23.37
N THR A 119 6.04 -16.21 -24.57
CA THR A 119 5.26 -17.47 -24.74
C THR A 119 6.09 -18.74 -24.95
N ASN A 120 7.43 -18.67 -24.99
CA ASN A 120 8.28 -19.86 -25.18
C ASN A 120 9.46 -20.00 -24.22
N ARG A 121 9.38 -19.37 -23.04
CA ARG A 121 10.23 -19.75 -21.91
C ARG A 121 9.37 -19.78 -20.66
N TRP A 122 9.25 -20.95 -20.05
CA TRP A 122 8.64 -21.23 -18.74
C TRP A 122 7.14 -21.58 -18.73
N CYS A 123 6.84 -22.89 -18.83
CA CYS A 123 6.35 -23.71 -17.70
C CYS A 123 6.05 -25.14 -18.23
N PRO A 124 6.30 -26.26 -17.52
CA PRO A 124 7.14 -26.51 -16.33
C PRO A 124 8.49 -27.19 -16.66
#